data_AF-A0A2H0VLP0-F1
#
_entry.id   AF-A0A2H0VLP0-F1
#
_cell.length_a   1.000
_cell.length_b   1.000
_cell.length_c   1.000
_cell.angle_alpha   90.00
_cell.angle_beta   90.00
_cell.angle_gamma   90.00
#
_symmetry.space_group_name_H-M   'P 1'
#
loop_
_entity.id
_entity.type
_entity.pdbx_description
1 polymer ?
#
loop_
_entity_poly.entity_id
_entity_poly.type
_entity_poly.pdbx_seq_one_letter_code
_entity_poly.pdbx_strand_id
1 'polypeptide(L)'
;MPKATKKIVKRVTKKTIPVEIADTPVVSTSLQAPINKKRMNSKFLGLALIVIVLGLITYKAGPWLVPSLVDNRPVTRFELWSRLEKSYGAQALDDMINEKILDKTIADAHIKIEQTKLDAQLKALETQFEPTGGLDEALKQRGLSRKDLTKQISTQLAVEELLADKIIPAEEDVKKQFDDGATTVYKDKKFDDVKVAITEELKQTKLRDVFLSWFADIKKNAKVKTFGL
;
A
#
# COMPACT_ATOMS: atom_id res chain seq x y z
N MET A 1 0.20 2.96 56.78
CA MET A 1 -0.99 2.14 56.43
C MET A 1 -2.23 2.99 56.67
N PRO A 2 -3.40 2.79 56.02
CA PRO A 2 -3.70 2.73 54.58
C PRO A 2 -4.86 3.71 54.15
N LYS A 3 -5.01 3.92 52.82
CA LYS A 3 -6.22 3.96 51.93
C LYS A 3 -7.58 4.43 52.48
N ALA A 4 -8.54 5.03 51.76
CA ALA A 4 -8.76 5.49 50.37
C ALA A 4 -10.23 6.03 50.28
N THR A 5 -10.51 6.99 49.36
CA THR A 5 -11.71 7.18 48.48
C THR A 5 -13.16 7.09 49.06
N LYS A 6 -14.24 7.72 48.55
CA LYS A 6 -14.62 8.29 47.25
C LYS A 6 -15.91 9.14 47.38
N LYS A 7 -16.01 10.15 46.49
CA LYS A 7 -17.16 10.92 45.95
C LYS A 7 -18.59 10.72 46.52
N ILE A 8 -19.20 11.85 46.86
CA ILE A 8 -20.61 12.02 47.22
C ILE A 8 -21.48 12.21 45.97
N VAL A 9 -22.51 11.36 45.87
CA VAL A 9 -23.69 11.48 45.02
C VAL A 9 -24.79 12.13 45.85
N LYS A 10 -25.55 13.09 45.31
CA LYS A 10 -26.85 13.47 45.91
C LYS A 10 -27.99 13.29 44.92
N ARG A 11 -28.99 12.56 45.42
CA ARG A 11 -30.19 12.01 44.79
C ARG A 11 -31.39 12.78 45.37
N VAL A 12 -32.27 13.27 44.50
CA VAL A 12 -33.76 13.27 44.55
C VAL A 12 -34.44 13.14 45.93
N THR A 13 -35.38 14.03 46.32
CA THR A 13 -36.87 13.88 46.22
C THR A 13 -37.68 14.86 47.12
N LYS A 14 -38.75 15.45 46.55
CA LYS A 14 -40.09 15.88 47.09
C LYS A 14 -40.27 16.52 48.48
N LYS A 15 -41.05 17.61 48.51
CA LYS A 15 -42.28 17.68 49.36
C LYS A 15 -43.33 18.66 48.83
N THR A 16 -44.58 18.22 48.93
CA THR A 16 -45.87 18.77 48.49
C THR A 16 -46.39 19.88 49.43
N ILE A 17 -47.19 20.80 48.84
CA ILE A 17 -47.92 21.99 49.38
C ILE A 17 -49.03 21.59 50.39
N PRO A 18 -49.70 22.50 51.15
CA PRO A 18 -50.99 23.02 50.64
C PRO A 18 -51.50 24.41 51.17
N VAL A 19 -52.48 25.00 50.42
CA VAL A 19 -53.56 25.99 50.79
C VAL A 19 -53.11 27.45 51.06
N GLU A 20 -53.70 28.54 50.53
CA GLU A 20 -55.12 28.92 50.44
C GLU A 20 -55.41 29.95 49.33
N ILE A 21 -56.69 29.99 48.93
CA ILE A 21 -57.29 30.51 47.70
C ILE A 21 -57.83 31.92 47.93
N ALA A 22 -57.63 32.83 46.97
CA ALA A 22 -58.48 34.02 46.82
C ALA A 22 -58.73 34.29 45.33
N ASP A 23 -60.01 34.32 44.98
CA ASP A 23 -60.60 34.37 43.64
C ASP A 23 -60.30 35.66 42.86
N THR A 24 -60.08 35.54 41.55
CA THR A 24 -60.57 36.45 40.48
C THR A 24 -60.20 35.90 39.08
N PRO A 25 -60.92 36.28 38.01
CA PRO A 25 -61.43 35.35 37.00
C PRO A 25 -60.46 34.95 35.87
N VAL A 26 -60.79 33.80 35.29
CA VAL A 26 -60.20 33.17 34.11
C VAL A 26 -60.18 34.12 32.91
N VAL A 27 -58.98 34.44 32.42
CA VAL A 27 -58.74 34.78 31.02
C VAL A 27 -57.64 33.86 30.50
N SER A 28 -58.07 32.87 29.72
CA SER A 28 -57.22 31.94 29.00
C SER A 28 -56.56 32.67 27.83
N THR A 29 -55.32 33.11 27.98
CA THR A 29 -54.47 33.45 26.82
C THR A 29 -53.32 32.46 26.74
N SER A 30 -53.57 31.37 26.02
CA SER A 30 -52.51 30.47 25.56
C SER A 30 -51.62 31.22 24.55
N LEU A 31 -50.41 31.58 24.96
CA LEU A 31 -49.36 32.02 24.05
C LEU A 31 -48.78 30.80 23.32
N GLN A 32 -49.52 30.24 22.36
CA GLN A 32 -48.91 29.44 21.30
C GLN A 32 -48.33 30.42 20.28
N ALA A 33 -47.01 30.63 20.33
CA ALA A 33 -46.32 31.29 19.24
C ALA A 33 -46.46 30.40 17.98
N PRO A 34 -46.97 30.91 16.85
CA PRO A 34 -47.01 30.13 15.63
C PRO A 34 -45.58 29.96 15.13
N ILE A 35 -45.00 28.77 15.28
CA ILE A 35 -43.80 28.38 14.55
C ILE A 35 -44.24 28.24 13.10
N ASN A 36 -44.18 29.35 12.36
CA ASN A 36 -44.36 29.37 10.93
C ASN A 36 -43.19 28.60 10.29
N LYS A 37 -43.35 27.28 10.14
CA LYS A 37 -42.47 26.45 9.32
C LYS A 37 -42.69 26.84 7.87
N LYS A 38 -42.06 27.95 7.47
CA LYS A 38 -41.82 28.26 6.07
C LYS A 38 -41.06 27.08 5.49
N ARG A 39 -41.76 26.19 4.75
CA ARG A 39 -41.14 25.08 4.05
C ARG A 39 -40.17 25.70 3.05
N MET A 40 -38.89 25.67 3.40
CA MET A 40 -37.84 26.12 2.51
C MET A 40 -37.90 25.25 1.25
N ASN A 41 -37.99 25.88 0.09
CA ASN A 41 -38.04 25.18 -1.20
C ASN A 41 -36.89 24.16 -1.25
N SER A 42 -37.20 22.87 -1.44
CA SER A 42 -36.23 21.76 -1.36
C SER A 42 -35.03 21.92 -2.30
N LYS A 43 -35.20 22.70 -3.38
CA LYS A 43 -34.15 23.11 -4.32
C LYS A 43 -33.08 24.00 -3.66
N PHE A 44 -33.47 24.93 -2.79
CA PHE A 44 -32.51 25.77 -2.03
C PHE A 44 -31.84 25.00 -0.90
N LEU A 45 -32.55 24.04 -0.29
CA LEU A 45 -31.95 23.13 0.69
C LEU A 45 -30.90 22.23 0.03
N GLY A 46 -31.19 21.69 -1.16
CA GLY A 46 -30.23 20.93 -1.96
C GLY A 46 -29.01 21.78 -2.39
N LEU A 47 -29.25 23.03 -2.81
CA LEU A 47 -28.17 23.95 -3.16
C LEU A 47 -27.30 24.31 -1.95
N ALA A 48 -27.91 24.56 -0.78
CA ALA A 48 -27.17 24.80 0.46
C ALA A 48 -26.33 23.58 0.88
N LEU A 49 -26.87 22.37 0.71
CA LEU A 49 -26.14 21.13 0.96
C LEU A 49 -24.95 20.96 0.01
N ILE A 50 -25.11 21.28 -1.28
CA ILE A 50 -24.02 21.24 -2.26
C ILE A 50 -22.92 22.23 -1.89
N VAL A 51 -23.27 23.45 -1.46
CA VAL A 51 -22.30 24.47 -1.03
C VAL A 51 -21.56 24.04 0.23
N ILE A 52 -22.24 23.42 1.20
CA ILE A 52 -21.62 22.88 2.42
C ILE A 52 -20.69 21.70 2.08
N VAL A 53 -21.09 20.81 1.17
CA VAL A 53 -20.25 19.70 0.70
C VAL A 53 -19.03 20.22 -0.05
N LEU A 54 -19.18 21.22 -0.92
CA LEU A 54 -18.06 21.87 -1.60
C LEU A 54 -17.11 22.54 -0.59
N GLY A 55 -17.64 23.23 0.42
CA GLY A 55 -16.86 23.84 1.50
C GLY A 55 -16.10 22.82 2.36
N LEU A 56 -16.70 21.65 2.63
CA LEU A 56 -16.03 20.55 3.33
C LEU A 56 -14.95 19.89 2.48
N ILE A 57 -15.19 19.73 1.18
CA ILE A 57 -14.21 19.21 0.22
C ILE A 57 -13.03 20.17 0.14
N THR A 58 -13.26 21.48 -0.04
CA THR A 58 -12.16 22.46 -0.11
C THR A 58 -11.42 22.60 1.23
N TYR A 59 -12.09 22.45 2.37
CA TYR A 59 -11.43 22.47 3.69
C TYR A 59 -10.50 21.26 3.89
N LYS A 60 -10.91 20.05 3.48
CA LYS A 60 -10.07 18.84 3.61
C LYS A 60 -9.07 18.67 2.46
N ALA A 61 -9.40 19.13 1.25
CA ALA A 61 -8.59 18.99 0.05
C ALA A 61 -7.68 20.19 -0.22
N GLY A 62 -7.94 21.36 0.39
CA GLY A 62 -7.09 22.56 0.26
C GLY A 62 -5.63 22.28 0.64
N PRO A 63 -5.36 21.71 1.83
CA PRO A 63 -4.00 21.29 2.22
C PRO A 63 -3.45 20.12 1.39
N TRP A 64 -4.32 19.31 0.77
CA TRP A 64 -3.90 18.23 -0.11
C TRP A 64 -3.41 18.78 -1.46
N LEU A 65 -4.12 19.74 -2.04
CA LEU A 65 -3.84 20.37 -3.34
C LEU A 65 -2.73 21.42 -3.29
N VAL A 66 -2.56 22.11 -2.16
CA VAL A 66 -1.49 23.09 -1.93
C VAL A 66 -0.67 22.62 -0.73
N PRO A 67 0.30 21.72 -0.92
CA PRO A 67 1.11 21.17 0.17
C PRO A 67 1.97 22.20 0.90
N SER A 68 2.36 23.30 0.24
CA SER A 68 3.17 24.35 0.85
C SER A 68 2.96 25.72 0.21
N LEU A 69 3.24 26.78 0.98
CA LEU A 69 3.33 28.16 0.49
C LEU A 69 4.76 28.65 0.72
N VAL A 70 5.35 29.32 -0.27
CA VAL A 70 6.66 29.98 -0.16
C VAL A 70 6.45 31.45 -0.48
N ASP A 71 6.71 32.35 0.48
CA ASP A 71 6.50 33.80 0.34
C ASP A 71 5.14 34.17 -0.30
N ASN A 72 4.05 33.64 0.26
CA ASN A 72 2.68 33.81 -0.23
C ASN A 72 2.41 33.25 -1.64
N ARG A 73 3.32 32.47 -2.24
CA ARG A 73 3.06 31.73 -3.48
C ARG A 73 2.72 30.26 -3.16
N PRO A 74 1.52 29.78 -3.54
CA PRO A 74 1.13 28.40 -3.31
C PRO A 74 1.90 27.45 -4.25
N VAL A 75 2.59 26.47 -3.68
CA VAL A 75 3.12 25.32 -4.43
C VAL A 75 2.00 24.31 -4.56
N THR A 76 1.50 24.12 -5.78
CA THR A 76 0.39 23.20 -6.03
C THR A 76 0.90 21.78 -6.27
N ARG A 77 0.08 20.78 -5.94
CA ARG A 77 0.33 19.38 -6.31
C ARG A 77 0.45 19.20 -7.82
N PHE A 78 -0.27 19.99 -8.59
CA PHE A 78 -0.21 19.93 -10.05
C PHE A 78 1.16 20.37 -10.58
N GLU A 79 1.74 21.43 -10.02
CA GLU A 79 3.10 21.84 -10.37
C GLU A 79 4.12 20.78 -9.96
N LEU A 80 3.99 20.22 -8.75
CA LEU A 80 4.84 19.12 -8.30
C LEU A 80 4.72 17.89 -9.21
N TRP A 81 3.50 17.47 -9.54
CA TRP A 81 3.24 16.35 -10.45
C TRP A 81 3.81 16.65 -11.83
N SER A 82 3.52 17.80 -12.44
CA SER A 82 4.07 18.15 -13.75
C SER A 82 5.61 18.14 -13.76
N ARG A 83 6.26 18.57 -12.67
CA ARG A 83 7.72 18.45 -12.53
C ARG A 83 8.17 16.99 -12.41
N LEU A 84 7.52 16.18 -11.57
CA LEU A 84 7.83 14.75 -11.42
C LEU A 84 7.58 13.96 -12.71
N GLU A 85 6.54 14.28 -13.47
CA GLU A 85 6.21 13.65 -14.73
C GLU A 85 7.26 13.98 -15.81
N LYS A 86 7.68 15.24 -15.88
CA LYS A 86 8.77 15.65 -16.77
C LYS A 86 10.10 14.99 -16.43
N SER A 87 10.41 14.80 -15.14
CA SER A 87 11.69 14.24 -14.71
C SER A 87 11.72 12.72 -14.65
N TYR A 88 10.61 12.08 -14.24
CA TYR A 88 10.53 10.65 -13.91
C TYR A 88 9.31 9.95 -14.51
N GLY A 89 8.34 10.68 -15.09
CA GLY A 89 7.07 10.13 -15.55
C GLY A 89 7.24 9.09 -16.64
N ALA A 90 8.11 9.33 -17.63
CA ALA A 90 8.36 8.38 -18.71
C ALA A 90 8.91 7.04 -18.19
N GLN A 91 9.90 7.10 -17.29
CA GLN A 91 10.49 5.91 -16.68
C GLN A 91 9.47 5.19 -15.79
N ALA A 92 8.79 5.92 -14.91
CA ALA A 92 7.77 5.36 -14.03
C ALA A 92 6.63 4.70 -14.83
N LEU A 93 6.22 5.29 -15.95
CA LEU A 93 5.22 4.71 -16.83
C LEU A 93 5.71 3.42 -17.48
N ASP A 94 6.94 3.37 -18.02
CA ASP A 94 7.48 2.12 -18.59
C ASP A 94 7.61 1.03 -17.52
N ASP A 95 8.08 1.36 -16.32
CA ASP A 95 8.16 0.44 -15.19
C ASP A 95 6.78 -0.11 -14.80
N MET A 96 5.75 0.75 -14.73
CA MET A 96 4.37 0.32 -14.46
C MET A 96 3.81 -0.53 -15.59
N ILE A 97 4.08 -0.21 -16.86
CA ILE A 97 3.66 -1.03 -18.00
C ILE A 97 4.31 -2.41 -17.91
N ASN A 98 5.62 -2.47 -17.65
CA ASN A 98 6.38 -3.69 -17.49
C ASN A 98 5.81 -4.55 -16.33
N GLU A 99 5.52 -3.93 -15.17
CA GLU A 99 4.87 -4.60 -14.04
C GLU A 99 3.49 -5.16 -14.44
N LYS A 100 2.68 -4.40 -15.17
CA LYS A 100 1.34 -4.85 -15.60
C LYS A 100 1.39 -6.00 -16.60
N ILE A 101 2.36 -5.99 -17.51
CA ILE A 101 2.59 -7.10 -18.45
C ILE A 101 2.99 -8.35 -17.67
N LEU A 102 3.87 -8.20 -16.68
CA LEU A 102 4.32 -9.30 -15.83
C LEU A 102 3.17 -9.87 -14.99
N ASP A 103 2.47 -9.02 -14.23
CA ASP A 103 1.34 -9.39 -13.39
C ASP A 103 0.26 -10.13 -14.20
N LYS A 104 -0.02 -9.65 -15.42
CA LYS A 104 -0.97 -10.30 -16.33
C LYS A 104 -0.48 -11.68 -16.75
N THR A 105 0.78 -11.79 -17.15
CA THR A 105 1.32 -13.07 -17.65
C THR A 105 1.35 -14.13 -16.56
N ILE A 106 1.69 -13.74 -15.32
CA ILE A 106 1.63 -14.61 -14.15
C ILE A 106 0.19 -15.06 -13.88
N ALA A 107 -0.76 -14.13 -13.96
CA ALA A 107 -2.18 -14.46 -13.77
C ALA A 107 -2.70 -15.42 -14.85
N ASP A 108 -2.32 -15.21 -16.12
CA ASP A 108 -2.68 -16.06 -17.26
C ASP A 108 -2.04 -17.46 -17.16
N ALA A 109 -0.87 -17.58 -16.51
CA ALA A 109 -0.21 -18.86 -16.25
C ALA A 109 -0.84 -19.68 -15.11
N HIS A 110 -1.79 -19.12 -14.36
CA HIS A 110 -2.50 -19.79 -13.26
C HIS A 110 -1.58 -20.46 -12.21
N ILE A 111 -0.40 -19.88 -11.98
CA ILE A 111 0.57 -20.40 -11.01
C ILE A 111 0.05 -20.15 -9.60
N LYS A 112 0.04 -21.22 -8.79
CA LYS A 112 -0.36 -21.16 -7.39
C LYS A 112 0.88 -21.23 -6.52
N ILE A 113 1.33 -20.07 -6.05
CA ILE A 113 2.49 -19.97 -5.16
C ILE A 113 2.15 -20.64 -3.82
N GLU A 114 3.04 -21.49 -3.36
CA GLU A 114 2.93 -22.14 -2.08
C GLU A 114 3.20 -21.14 -0.94
N GLN A 115 2.26 -21.02 0.01
CA GLN A 115 2.40 -20.11 1.16
C GLN A 115 3.65 -20.41 1.99
N THR A 116 4.03 -21.69 2.07
CA THR A 116 5.23 -22.16 2.79
C THR A 116 6.52 -21.54 2.23
N LYS A 117 6.66 -21.45 0.90
CA LYS A 117 7.81 -20.81 0.25
C LYS A 117 7.84 -19.30 0.51
N LEU A 118 6.67 -18.67 0.46
CA LEU A 118 6.53 -17.24 0.71
C LEU A 118 6.91 -16.90 2.16
N ASP A 119 6.39 -17.65 3.12
CA ASP A 119 6.72 -17.48 4.54
C ASP A 119 8.20 -17.77 4.83
N ALA A 120 8.78 -18.78 4.17
CA ALA A 120 10.21 -19.08 4.29
C ALA A 120 11.09 -17.93 3.80
N GLN A 121 10.76 -17.32 2.65
CA GLN A 121 11.48 -16.14 2.17
C GLN A 121 11.30 -14.93 3.08
N LEU A 122 10.07 -14.65 3.54
CA LEU A 122 9.84 -13.55 4.49
C LEU A 122 10.69 -13.74 5.75
N LYS A 123 10.73 -14.95 6.31
CA LYS A 123 11.51 -15.26 7.51
C LYS A 123 13.02 -15.16 7.28
N ALA A 124 13.50 -15.54 6.09
CA ALA A 124 14.90 -15.36 5.72
C ALA A 124 15.26 -13.87 5.67
N LEU A 125 14.40 -13.02 5.10
CA LEU A 125 14.58 -11.56 5.12
C LEU A 125 14.51 -11.02 6.55
N GLU A 126 13.55 -11.45 7.37
CA GLU A 126 13.47 -11.04 8.77
C GLU A 126 14.78 -11.33 9.50
N THR A 127 15.31 -12.55 9.36
CA THR A 127 16.58 -12.98 9.98
C THR A 127 17.77 -12.15 9.48
N GLN A 128 17.80 -11.81 8.19
CA GLN A 128 18.87 -10.98 7.61
C GLN A 128 18.83 -9.55 8.14
N PHE A 129 17.64 -9.00 8.39
CA PHE A 129 17.45 -7.61 8.83
C PHE A 129 17.33 -7.45 10.35
N GLU A 130 17.17 -8.54 11.13
CA GLU A 130 17.23 -8.52 12.61
C GLU A 130 18.44 -7.74 13.16
N PRO A 131 19.68 -7.97 12.71
CA PRO A 131 20.84 -7.24 13.23
C PRO A 131 20.84 -5.73 12.89
N THR A 132 20.04 -5.31 11.90
CA THR A 132 19.98 -3.92 11.41
C THR A 132 18.77 -3.13 11.93
N GLY A 133 18.05 -3.64 12.94
CA GLY A 133 16.86 -3.00 13.51
C GLY A 133 15.53 -3.60 13.02
N GLY A 134 15.59 -4.71 12.28
CA GLY A 134 14.42 -5.45 11.82
C GLY A 134 13.91 -5.01 10.45
N LEU A 135 13.23 -5.94 9.78
CA LEU A 135 12.68 -5.75 8.43
C LEU A 135 11.67 -4.59 8.36
N ASP A 136 10.85 -4.43 9.39
CA ASP A 136 9.81 -3.39 9.42
C ASP A 136 10.37 -1.97 9.44
N GLU A 137 11.54 -1.77 10.07
CA GLU A 137 12.20 -0.47 10.08
C GLU A 137 12.85 -0.17 8.72
N ALA A 138 13.49 -1.17 8.11
CA ALA A 138 14.03 -1.07 6.77
C ALA A 138 12.94 -0.76 5.72
N LEU A 139 11.76 -1.37 5.84
CA LEU A 139 10.60 -1.08 4.98
C LEU A 139 10.10 0.35 5.17
N LYS A 140 9.97 0.83 6.41
CA LYS A 140 9.55 2.21 6.70
C LYS A 140 10.51 3.25 6.14
N GLN A 141 11.82 3.04 6.27
CA GLN A 141 12.83 3.94 5.72
C GLN A 141 12.73 4.06 4.18
N ARG A 142 12.30 2.99 3.51
CA ARG A 142 12.07 2.96 2.06
C ARG A 142 10.66 3.37 1.66
N GLY A 143 9.78 3.68 2.61
CA GLY A 143 8.38 4.01 2.35
C GLY A 143 7.54 2.84 1.82
N LEU A 144 7.96 1.60 2.08
CA LEU A 144 7.28 0.37 1.65
C LEU A 144 6.48 -0.25 2.80
N SER A 145 5.41 -0.96 2.47
CA SER A 145 4.67 -1.77 3.44
C SER A 145 5.05 -3.25 3.37
N ARG A 146 4.73 -4.00 4.44
CA ARG A 146 4.82 -5.48 4.43
C ARG A 146 4.06 -6.10 3.25
N LYS A 147 2.91 -5.54 2.88
CA LYS A 147 2.11 -6.01 1.75
C LYS A 147 2.84 -5.84 0.42
N ASP A 148 3.56 -4.72 0.24
CA ASP A 148 4.33 -4.48 -0.98
C ASP A 148 5.48 -5.49 -1.08
N LEU A 149 6.17 -5.75 0.04
CA LEU A 149 7.20 -6.79 0.09
C LEU A 149 6.64 -8.18 -0.22
N THR A 150 5.51 -8.55 0.39
CA THR A 150 4.83 -9.81 0.10
C THR A 150 4.46 -9.92 -1.37
N LYS A 151 3.96 -8.84 -1.98
CA LYS A 151 3.65 -8.81 -3.42
C LYS A 151 4.93 -9.05 -4.24
N GLN A 152 6.03 -8.37 -3.92
CA GLN A 152 7.30 -8.51 -4.63
C GLN A 152 7.84 -9.94 -4.56
N ILE A 153 7.87 -10.54 -3.36
CA ILE A 153 8.33 -11.92 -3.16
C ILE A 153 7.41 -12.90 -3.88
N SER A 154 6.09 -12.67 -3.81
CA SER A 154 5.11 -13.46 -4.56
C SER A 154 5.36 -13.41 -6.06
N THR A 155 5.55 -12.22 -6.63
CA THR A 155 5.84 -12.05 -8.06
C THR A 155 7.15 -12.74 -8.44
N GLN A 156 8.20 -12.61 -7.62
CA GLN A 156 9.48 -13.27 -7.86
C GLN A 156 9.35 -14.80 -7.86
N LEU A 157 8.66 -15.37 -6.86
CA LEU A 157 8.41 -16.81 -6.78
C LEU A 157 7.59 -17.33 -7.96
N ALA A 158 6.56 -16.60 -8.39
CA ALA A 158 5.77 -16.98 -9.56
C ALA A 158 6.60 -17.01 -10.85
N VAL A 159 7.48 -16.02 -11.04
CA VAL A 159 8.37 -15.98 -12.20
C VAL A 159 9.36 -17.15 -12.18
N GLU A 160 9.93 -17.45 -11.01
CA GLU A 160 10.83 -18.59 -10.83
C GLU A 160 10.12 -19.90 -11.14
N GLU A 161 8.90 -20.10 -10.66
CA GLU A 161 8.10 -21.29 -10.96
C GLU A 161 7.72 -21.39 -12.44
N LEU A 162 7.42 -20.26 -13.10
CA LEU A 162 7.11 -20.23 -14.53
C LEU A 162 8.32 -20.60 -15.40
N LEU A 163 9.52 -20.26 -14.94
CA LEU A 163 10.77 -20.47 -15.68
C LEU A 163 11.54 -21.69 -15.19
N ALA A 164 11.07 -22.39 -14.15
CA ALA A 164 11.75 -23.52 -13.52
C ALA A 164 12.19 -24.60 -14.53
N ASP A 165 11.35 -24.89 -15.51
CA ASP A 165 11.64 -25.89 -16.55
C ASP A 165 12.75 -25.46 -17.52
N LYS A 166 12.97 -24.15 -17.67
CA LYS A 166 13.93 -23.56 -18.62
C LYS A 166 15.30 -23.24 -18.00
N ILE A 167 15.41 -23.26 -16.67
CA ILE A 167 16.61 -22.85 -15.95
C ILE A 167 17.48 -24.02 -15.46
N ILE A 168 17.06 -25.26 -15.72
CA ILE A 168 17.81 -26.47 -15.31
C ILE A 168 19.14 -26.50 -16.09
N PRO A 169 20.30 -26.41 -15.42
CA PRO A 169 21.61 -26.48 -16.08
C PRO A 169 21.86 -27.88 -16.63
N ALA A 170 22.50 -27.98 -17.79
CA ALA A 170 22.97 -29.27 -18.27
C ALA A 170 24.17 -29.72 -17.41
N GLU A 171 24.33 -31.02 -17.17
CA GLU A 171 25.49 -31.52 -16.40
C GLU A 171 26.83 -31.14 -17.05
N GLU A 172 26.84 -31.00 -18.37
CA GLU A 172 27.99 -30.52 -19.14
C GLU A 172 28.38 -29.08 -18.79
N ASP A 173 27.39 -28.19 -18.59
CA ASP A 173 27.63 -26.79 -18.19
C ASP A 173 28.22 -26.74 -16.77
N VAL A 174 27.72 -27.58 -15.86
CA VAL A 174 28.21 -27.67 -14.48
C VAL A 174 29.65 -28.15 -14.44
N LYS A 175 29.98 -29.17 -15.25
CA LYS A 175 31.34 -29.70 -15.34
C LYS A 175 32.30 -28.67 -15.96
N LYS A 176 31.88 -28.00 -17.03
CA LYS A 176 32.66 -26.93 -17.66
C LYS A 176 32.95 -25.78 -16.69
N GLN A 177 31.96 -25.34 -15.92
CA GLN A 177 32.13 -24.28 -14.92
C GLN A 177 33.09 -24.70 -13.79
N PHE A 178 33.09 -25.98 -13.41
CA PHE A 178 34.08 -26.51 -12.48
C PHE A 178 35.49 -26.49 -13.08
N ASP A 179 35.65 -26.97 -14.31
CA ASP A 179 36.93 -27.03 -15.00
C ASP A 179 37.51 -25.61 -15.23
N ASP A 180 36.68 -24.65 -15.62
CA ASP A 180 37.06 -23.24 -15.80
C ASP A 180 37.50 -22.59 -14.45
N GLY A 181 36.83 -22.95 -13.35
CA GLY A 181 37.16 -22.47 -12.00
C GLY A 181 38.23 -23.30 -11.27
N ALA A 182 38.69 -24.41 -11.84
CA ALA A 182 39.60 -25.36 -11.20
C ALA A 182 40.97 -24.74 -10.86
N THR A 183 41.35 -23.65 -11.52
CA THR A 183 42.61 -22.95 -11.27
C THR A 183 42.50 -21.77 -10.30
N THR A 184 41.27 -21.35 -9.98
CA THR A 184 40.99 -20.15 -9.19
C THR A 184 40.15 -20.46 -7.95
N VAL A 185 38.85 -20.71 -8.15
CA VAL A 185 37.84 -20.84 -7.08
C VAL A 185 37.77 -22.27 -6.52
N TYR A 186 38.11 -23.27 -7.34
CA TYR A 186 37.94 -24.70 -7.01
C TYR A 186 39.25 -25.48 -6.89
N LYS A 187 40.38 -24.77 -6.75
CA LYS A 187 41.74 -25.33 -6.79
C LYS A 187 42.02 -26.48 -5.82
N ASP A 188 41.27 -26.54 -4.72
CA ASP A 188 41.39 -27.57 -3.68
C ASP A 188 40.06 -28.28 -3.35
N LYS A 189 39.03 -28.10 -4.18
CA LYS A 189 37.68 -28.66 -3.94
C LYS A 189 37.38 -29.80 -4.90
N LYS A 190 36.74 -30.86 -4.41
CA LYS A 190 36.26 -31.95 -5.28
C LYS A 190 34.99 -31.54 -5.98
N PHE A 191 34.80 -32.03 -7.20
CA PHE A 191 33.60 -31.76 -8.00
C PHE A 191 32.30 -32.04 -7.24
N ASP A 192 32.20 -33.18 -6.53
CA ASP A 192 31.00 -33.52 -5.75
C ASP A 192 30.67 -32.50 -4.65
N ASP A 193 31.68 -31.92 -4.00
CA ASP A 193 31.49 -30.95 -2.91
C ASP A 193 30.98 -29.60 -3.43
N VAL A 194 31.30 -29.26 -4.68
CA VAL A 194 30.94 -27.96 -5.29
C VAL A 194 29.85 -28.08 -6.34
N LYS A 195 29.48 -29.29 -6.79
CA LYS A 195 28.47 -29.52 -7.82
C LYS A 195 27.18 -28.79 -7.50
N VAL A 196 26.71 -28.85 -6.25
CA VAL A 196 25.48 -28.17 -5.80
C VAL A 196 25.63 -26.65 -5.88
N ALA A 197 26.74 -26.10 -5.40
CA ALA A 197 26.98 -24.66 -5.42
C ALA A 197 27.08 -24.11 -6.85
N ILE A 198 27.82 -24.80 -7.72
CA ILE A 198 27.96 -24.45 -9.15
C ILE A 198 26.59 -24.57 -9.85
N THR A 199 25.83 -25.62 -9.54
CA THR A 199 24.49 -25.79 -10.11
C THR A 199 23.57 -24.65 -9.70
N GLU A 200 23.62 -24.20 -8.45
CA GLU A 200 22.80 -23.09 -7.97
C GLU A 200 23.21 -21.76 -8.60
N GLU A 201 24.51 -21.49 -8.73
CA GLU A 201 25.04 -20.31 -9.42
C GLU A 201 24.64 -20.29 -10.90
N LEU A 202 24.76 -21.44 -11.58
CA LEU A 202 24.34 -21.59 -12.98
C LEU A 202 22.82 -21.46 -13.13
N LYS A 203 22.03 -22.00 -12.19
CA LYS A 203 20.57 -21.79 -12.17
C LYS A 203 20.23 -20.31 -12.07
N GLN A 204 20.86 -19.58 -11.16
CA GLN A 204 20.62 -18.14 -11.00
C GLN A 204 21.02 -17.35 -12.25
N THR A 205 22.15 -17.71 -12.86
CA THR A 205 22.64 -17.09 -14.09
C THR A 205 21.68 -17.38 -15.25
N LYS A 206 21.30 -18.64 -15.45
CA LYS A 206 20.32 -19.04 -16.47
C LYS A 206 18.95 -18.41 -16.22
N LEU A 207 18.49 -18.34 -14.97
CA LEU A 207 17.23 -17.69 -14.61
C LEU A 207 17.24 -16.23 -15.06
N ARG A 208 18.29 -15.48 -14.78
CA ARG A 208 18.41 -14.09 -15.24
C ARG A 208 18.34 -13.99 -16.76
N ASP A 209 19.10 -14.81 -17.47
CA ASP A 209 19.21 -14.71 -18.94
C ASP A 209 17.92 -15.19 -19.64
N VAL A 210 17.33 -16.29 -19.16
CA VAL A 210 16.03 -16.79 -19.61
C VAL A 210 14.93 -15.78 -19.26
N PHE A 211 14.96 -15.16 -18.09
CA PHE A 211 14.01 -14.12 -17.71
C PHE A 211 14.10 -12.92 -18.66
N LEU A 212 15.30 -12.43 -18.96
CA LEU A 212 15.46 -11.27 -19.86
C LEU A 212 14.93 -11.56 -21.27
N SER A 213 15.22 -12.74 -21.82
CA SER A 213 14.72 -13.13 -23.14
C SER A 213 13.20 -13.35 -23.14
N TRP A 214 12.68 -14.10 -22.16
CA TRP A 214 11.25 -14.33 -21.98
C TRP A 214 10.48 -13.02 -21.76
N PHE A 215 10.99 -12.12 -20.91
CA PHE A 215 10.36 -10.85 -20.61
C PHE A 215 10.33 -9.94 -21.85
N ALA A 216 11.39 -9.95 -22.66
CA ALA A 216 11.41 -9.23 -23.94
C ALA A 216 10.34 -9.77 -24.91
N ASP A 217 10.13 -11.09 -24.95
CA ASP A 217 9.11 -11.71 -25.80
C ASP A 217 7.69 -11.37 -25.34
N ILE A 218 7.39 -11.43 -24.04
CA ILE A 218 6.07 -11.03 -23.55
C ILE A 218 5.83 -9.53 -23.77
N LYS A 219 6.86 -8.68 -23.62
CA LYS A 219 6.75 -7.23 -23.88
C LYS A 219 6.42 -6.95 -25.35
N LYS A 220 7.03 -7.68 -26.30
CA LYS A 220 6.71 -7.58 -27.74
C LYS A 220 5.30 -8.02 -28.07
N ASN A 221 4.80 -9.06 -27.39
CA ASN A 221 3.46 -9.60 -27.62
C ASN A 221 2.36 -8.84 -26.87
N ALA A 222 2.73 -7.98 -25.91
CA ALA A 222 1.79 -7.19 -25.14
C ALA A 222 1.15 -6.08 -25.98
N LYS A 223 -0.18 -5.97 -25.90
CA LYS A 223 -0.93 -4.86 -26.51
C LYS A 223 -0.88 -3.64 -25.61
N VAL A 224 0.10 -2.77 -25.82
CA VAL A 224 0.24 -1.51 -25.09
C VAL A 224 -0.38 -0.37 -25.90
N LYS A 225 -1.28 0.40 -25.29
CA LYS A 225 -1.80 1.67 -25.83
C LYS A 225 -1.36 2.80 -24.92
N THR A 226 -0.56 3.71 -25.44
CA THR A 226 -0.07 4.88 -24.70
C THR A 226 -0.78 6.11 -25.21
N PHE A 227 -1.34 6.92 -24.29
CA PHE A 227 -2.10 8.13 -24.63
C PHE A 227 -1.32 9.43 -24.35
N GLY A 228 -0.01 9.31 -24.06
CA GLY A 228 0.82 10.41 -23.56
C GLY A 228 0.81 10.49 -22.04
N LEU A 229 1.81 11.20 -21.51
CA LEU A 229 1.86 11.74 -20.15
C LEU A 229 1.49 13.22 -20.25
#